data_AF-A0A2H0HRH2-F1
#
_entry.id   AF-A0A2H0HRH2-F1
#
_cell.length_a   1.000
_cell.length_b   1.000
_cell.length_c   1.000
_cell.angle_alpha   90.00
_cell.angle_beta   90.00
_cell.angle_gamma   90.00
#
_symmetry.space_group_name_H-M   'P 1'
#
loop_
_entity.id
_entity.type
_entity.pdbx_description
1 polymer ?
#
loop_
_entity_poly.entity_id
_entity_poly.type
_entity_poly.pdbx_seq_one_letter_code
_entity_poly.pdbx_strand_id
1 'polypeptide(L)'
;MNDLRTILAALAITLLAAGCATAFKRVPLNEPLRPAPVASAGSTQTLASDETSAASALRQTATPKLPGAGSAISGVDADARLPPLAGEPVDANIEGMALPAFINEAFGNLLGISFQMDDALLTQRDLVTLRTAGKQAPADFYRLVVQVLRTYGVSVRLEGDLLRLSPISKGSSDEPPLVFSGRTLPEVPNSHRPIFQLVELKSARIADVNQWLRVAFKLDGLQIQDDPNRNAVILMGKPDLVAQAVAAIRVLDRPFMRGRVSTRLEPAFVGADELAKRLVDVLTAEGYGAMLHNSQGVLQGSTMIVLPIAGANSVLIFAADQTLLDHAIEWAQTIDRPNPASSGQSLFYYLVKNTRAEDIAQTLNGVRRADAAQSARNAATPLAAATAAPAAASAGSAGVTQGSLIVDEPRNALIFQGAAAEWERMLPLLKQMDLPARQVVIEVTIAEVTLTDGMDLGFAWQRIGGNSSVSS
;
A
#
# COMPACT_ATOMS: atom_id res chain seq x y z
N MET A 1 5.79 -76.41 -66.85
CA MET A 1 4.80 -75.44 -66.34
C MET A 1 5.12 -74.89 -64.93
N ASN A 2 6.32 -75.13 -64.38
CA ASN A 2 6.73 -74.54 -63.10
C ASN A 2 7.75 -73.37 -63.22
N ASP A 3 8.45 -73.23 -64.35
CA ASP A 3 9.43 -72.15 -64.52
C ASP A 3 8.81 -70.80 -64.92
N LEU A 4 7.59 -70.80 -65.48
CA LEU A 4 6.93 -69.55 -65.87
C LEU A 4 6.38 -68.79 -64.65
N ARG A 5 6.01 -69.50 -63.57
CA ARG A 5 5.44 -68.89 -62.35
C ARG A 5 6.50 -68.24 -61.48
N THR A 6 7.72 -68.77 -61.44
CA THR A 6 8.84 -68.18 -60.70
C THR A 6 9.38 -66.92 -61.40
N ILE A 7 9.40 -66.91 -62.73
CA ILE A 7 9.78 -65.72 -63.52
C ILE A 7 8.73 -64.60 -63.38
N LEU A 8 7.43 -64.94 -63.39
CA LEU A 8 6.36 -63.95 -63.16
C LEU A 8 6.34 -63.40 -61.73
N ALA A 9 6.68 -64.20 -60.72
CA ALA A 9 6.78 -63.73 -59.34
C ALA A 9 8.00 -62.81 -59.12
N ALA A 10 9.14 -63.10 -59.75
CA ALA A 10 10.33 -62.25 -59.70
C ALA A 10 10.13 -60.90 -60.43
N LEU A 11 9.36 -60.90 -61.53
CA LEU A 11 9.01 -59.68 -62.27
C LEU A 11 8.02 -58.80 -61.48
N ALA A 12 7.10 -59.40 -60.73
CA ALA A 12 6.14 -58.65 -59.90
C ALA A 12 6.81 -57.97 -58.68
N ILE A 13 7.81 -58.62 -58.07
CA ILE A 13 8.53 -58.07 -56.90
C ILE A 13 9.50 -56.94 -57.33
N THR A 14 10.05 -56.99 -58.55
CA THR A 14 10.89 -55.91 -59.08
C THR A 14 10.10 -54.69 -59.55
N LEU A 15 8.82 -54.85 -59.95
CA LEU A 15 7.95 -53.72 -60.30
C LEU A 15 7.45 -52.92 -59.09
N LEU A 16 7.33 -53.54 -57.90
CA LEU A 16 6.87 -52.89 -56.67
C LEU A 16 7.97 -52.09 -55.95
N ALA A 17 9.25 -52.31 -56.27
CA ALA A 17 10.38 -51.60 -55.65
C ALA A 17 10.82 -50.32 -56.40
N ALA A 18 10.29 -50.05 -57.60
CA ALA A 18 10.67 -48.88 -58.41
C ALA A 18 9.74 -47.65 -58.23
N GLY A 19 8.77 -47.72 -57.30
CA GLY A 19 7.72 -46.70 -57.12
C GLY A 19 8.08 -45.50 -56.22
N CYS A 20 9.24 -45.47 -55.56
CA CYS A 20 9.62 -44.40 -54.64
C CYS A 20 10.91 -43.68 -55.08
N ALA A 21 10.88 -42.99 -56.21
CA ALA A 21 11.90 -42.01 -56.57
C ALA A 21 11.42 -41.00 -57.63
N THR A 22 10.23 -40.41 -57.45
CA THR A 22 9.84 -39.22 -58.22
C THR A 22 10.20 -37.97 -57.41
N ALA A 23 11.44 -37.53 -57.58
CA ALA A 23 11.89 -36.24 -57.09
C ALA A 23 11.13 -35.13 -57.82
N PHE A 24 10.22 -34.46 -57.13
CA PHE A 24 9.59 -33.23 -57.61
C PHE A 24 10.68 -32.20 -57.93
N LYS A 25 10.90 -31.95 -59.23
CA LYS A 25 11.80 -30.91 -59.72
C LYS A 25 11.19 -29.56 -59.33
N ARG A 26 11.67 -28.98 -58.22
CA ARG A 26 11.29 -27.63 -57.80
C ARG A 26 11.64 -26.67 -58.94
N VAL A 27 10.63 -26.03 -59.51
CA VAL A 27 10.82 -24.89 -60.40
C VAL A 27 11.51 -23.80 -59.56
N PRO A 28 12.67 -23.26 -59.98
CA PRO A 28 13.27 -22.15 -59.25
C PRO A 28 12.31 -20.97 -59.34
N LEU A 29 11.82 -20.49 -58.18
CA LEU A 29 11.12 -19.21 -58.14
C LEU A 29 12.10 -18.12 -58.56
N ASN A 30 11.64 -17.31 -59.50
CA ASN A 30 12.34 -16.14 -60.00
C ASN A 30 12.70 -15.24 -58.82
N GLU A 31 13.94 -14.78 -58.78
CA GLU A 31 14.43 -13.86 -57.76
C GLU A 31 13.55 -12.59 -57.74
N PRO A 32 13.08 -12.11 -56.58
CA PRO A 32 12.21 -10.95 -56.52
C PRO A 32 12.91 -9.73 -57.12
N LEU A 33 12.22 -8.99 -57.99
CA LEU A 33 12.66 -7.73 -58.62
C LEU A 33 12.85 -6.56 -57.60
N ARG A 34 12.97 -6.87 -56.31
CA ARG A 34 13.36 -5.94 -55.25
C ARG A 34 14.29 -6.66 -54.28
N PRO A 35 15.49 -6.12 -54.02
CA PRO A 35 16.30 -6.63 -52.93
C PRO A 35 15.50 -6.50 -51.62
N ALA A 36 15.53 -7.55 -50.79
CA ALA A 36 15.01 -7.48 -49.43
C ALA A 36 15.67 -6.27 -48.73
N PRO A 37 14.91 -5.48 -47.94
CA PRO A 37 15.50 -4.37 -47.21
C PRO A 37 16.61 -4.93 -46.34
N VAL A 38 17.84 -4.51 -46.62
CA VAL A 38 18.99 -4.79 -45.79
C VAL A 38 18.64 -4.23 -44.42
N ALA A 39 18.54 -5.09 -43.42
CA ALA A 39 18.47 -4.66 -42.04
C ALA A 39 19.81 -4.00 -41.72
N SER A 40 19.91 -2.71 -42.01
CA SER A 40 20.97 -1.85 -41.53
C SER A 40 20.87 -1.85 -40.00
N ALA A 41 21.81 -2.55 -39.37
CA ALA A 41 22.20 -2.29 -38.00
C ALA A 41 22.70 -0.84 -37.95
N GLY A 42 21.77 0.07 -37.70
CA GLY A 42 21.96 1.51 -37.82
C GLY A 42 20.73 2.19 -37.27
N SER A 43 20.73 2.37 -35.95
CA SER A 43 19.84 3.23 -35.17
C SER A 43 18.38 3.22 -35.64
N THR A 44 17.63 2.21 -35.20
CA THR A 44 16.23 2.44 -34.85
C THR A 44 16.25 3.53 -33.79
N GLN A 45 16.12 4.80 -34.20
CA GLN A 45 15.34 5.75 -33.43
C GLN A 45 13.93 5.18 -33.46
N THR A 46 13.70 4.22 -32.58
CA THR A 46 12.39 4.04 -31.98
C THR A 46 12.07 5.44 -31.47
N LEU A 47 11.10 6.07 -32.12
CA LEU A 47 10.23 6.98 -31.39
C LEU A 47 9.86 6.20 -30.14
N ALA A 48 10.50 6.54 -29.03
CA ALA A 48 10.01 6.22 -27.71
C ALA A 48 8.72 7.02 -27.56
N SER A 49 7.68 6.62 -28.29
CA SER A 49 6.41 6.47 -27.64
C SER A 49 6.71 5.53 -26.50
N ASP A 50 6.76 6.09 -25.29
CA ASP A 50 6.42 5.33 -24.09
C ASP A 50 5.20 4.51 -24.46
N GLU A 51 5.42 3.27 -24.87
CA GLU A 51 4.41 2.26 -24.72
C GLU A 51 4.15 2.29 -23.23
N THR A 52 3.02 2.89 -22.86
CA THR A 52 2.28 2.56 -21.66
C THR A 52 2.04 1.05 -21.75
N SER A 53 3.09 0.26 -21.47
CA SER A 53 3.01 -1.14 -21.17
C SER A 53 2.00 -1.19 -20.06
N ALA A 54 0.80 -1.68 -20.36
CA ALA A 54 -0.16 -2.05 -19.35
C ALA A 54 0.64 -2.80 -18.28
N ALA A 55 0.68 -2.24 -17.07
CA ALA A 55 1.58 -2.73 -16.03
C ALA A 55 1.21 -4.19 -15.78
N SER A 56 2.14 -5.12 -16.07
CA SER A 56 1.88 -6.55 -15.87
C SER A 56 2.11 -6.98 -14.41
N ALA A 57 2.69 -6.12 -13.59
CA ALA A 57 3.02 -6.37 -12.19
C ALA A 57 3.18 -5.04 -11.42
N LEU A 58 3.02 -5.12 -10.10
CA LEU A 58 3.26 -4.03 -9.16
C LEU A 58 4.68 -3.47 -9.33
N ARG A 59 4.80 -2.15 -9.54
CA ARG A 59 6.11 -1.48 -9.62
C ARG A 59 6.46 -0.82 -8.30
N GLN A 60 7.68 -1.03 -7.84
CA GLN A 60 8.23 -0.39 -6.64
C GLN A 60 9.19 0.73 -7.05
N THR A 61 9.02 1.93 -6.48
CA THR A 61 9.96 3.04 -6.64
C THR A 61 10.34 3.64 -5.28
N ALA A 62 11.58 4.09 -5.16
CA ALA A 62 12.08 4.68 -3.93
C ALA A 62 11.49 6.09 -3.72
N THR A 63 11.24 6.42 -2.46
CA THR A 63 10.86 7.79 -2.07
C THR A 63 12.09 8.69 -1.90
N PRO A 64 11.96 10.01 -2.11
CA PRO A 64 13.08 10.94 -1.91
C PRO A 64 13.54 10.94 -0.44
N LYS A 65 14.86 10.84 -0.22
CA LYS A 65 15.47 10.83 1.13
C LYS A 65 15.96 12.22 1.52
N LEU A 66 15.76 12.60 2.78
CA LEU A 66 16.32 13.84 3.33
C LEU A 66 17.81 13.64 3.64
N PRO A 67 18.74 14.45 3.09
CA PRO A 67 20.16 14.32 3.38
C PRO A 67 20.47 14.61 4.86
N GLY A 68 21.32 13.79 5.49
CA GLY A 68 21.80 14.01 6.87
C GLY A 68 21.05 13.26 7.99
N ALA A 69 20.25 12.24 7.68
CA ALA A 69 19.57 11.40 8.66
C ALA A 69 20.53 10.41 9.38
N GLY A 70 21.61 10.90 9.98
CA GLY A 70 22.47 10.09 10.88
C GLY A 70 21.81 9.88 12.24
N SER A 71 22.01 8.73 12.87
CA SER A 71 21.50 8.41 14.21
C SER A 71 22.09 9.40 15.23
N ALA A 72 21.25 10.28 15.75
CA ALA A 72 21.63 11.24 16.78
C ALA A 72 21.26 10.62 18.11
N ILE A 73 22.13 9.75 18.60
CA ILE A 73 22.14 9.30 19.98
C ILE A 73 22.50 10.54 20.80
N SER A 74 21.49 11.20 21.37
CA SER A 74 21.75 12.24 22.36
C SER A 74 21.87 11.52 23.69
N GLY A 75 23.06 10.95 23.94
CA GLY A 75 23.52 10.86 25.31
C GLY A 75 23.56 12.29 25.82
N VAL A 76 23.00 12.54 27.00
CA VAL A 76 23.44 13.70 27.77
C VAL A 76 24.92 13.44 27.97
N ASP A 77 25.78 14.12 27.21
CA ASP A 77 27.22 14.10 27.42
C ASP A 77 27.48 14.65 28.83
N ALA A 78 27.37 13.77 29.83
CA ALA A 78 27.94 13.96 31.15
C ALA A 78 29.48 14.01 31.07
N ASP A 79 30.03 13.77 29.88
CA ASP A 79 31.43 13.94 29.52
C ASP A 79 31.80 15.39 29.15
N ALA A 80 30.84 16.29 28.91
CA ALA A 80 31.14 17.65 28.39
C ALA A 80 31.53 18.70 29.44
N ARG A 81 31.79 18.33 30.70
CA ARG A 81 32.22 19.27 31.77
C ARG A 81 33.27 18.69 32.71
N LEU A 82 34.19 17.90 32.18
CA LEU A 82 35.39 17.51 32.93
C LEU A 82 36.44 18.62 32.75
N PRO A 83 37.09 19.10 33.82
CA PRO A 83 38.31 19.92 33.71
C PRO A 83 39.38 19.17 32.90
N PRO A 84 40.45 19.82 32.40
CA PRO A 84 41.59 19.12 31.84
C PRO A 84 42.29 18.29 32.94
N LEU A 85 41.86 17.03 33.09
CA LEU A 85 42.41 16.10 34.07
C LEU A 85 43.63 15.40 33.48
N ALA A 86 44.83 15.84 33.87
CA ALA A 86 46.09 15.19 33.54
C ALA A 86 46.65 14.51 34.80
N GLY A 87 46.78 13.18 34.79
CA GLY A 87 47.33 12.48 35.96
C GLY A 87 47.37 10.96 35.84
N GLU A 88 48.19 10.34 36.68
CA GLU A 88 48.23 8.89 36.87
C GLU A 88 46.99 8.41 37.65
N PRO A 89 46.61 7.12 37.54
CA PRO A 89 45.49 6.56 38.31
C PRO A 89 45.63 6.76 39.82
N VAL A 90 44.60 7.33 40.44
CA VAL A 90 44.59 7.75 41.85
C VAL A 90 43.92 6.67 42.71
N ASP A 91 44.49 6.39 43.87
CA ASP A 91 43.86 5.60 44.93
C ASP A 91 43.74 6.48 46.19
N ALA A 92 42.55 6.52 46.79
CA ALA A 92 42.24 7.37 47.94
C ALA A 92 41.62 6.55 49.08
N ASN A 93 42.28 6.61 50.23
CA ASN A 93 41.76 6.08 51.49
C ASN A 93 41.76 7.19 52.53
N ILE A 94 40.63 7.89 52.65
CA ILE A 94 40.45 9.04 53.53
C ILE A 94 39.45 8.65 54.62
N GLU A 95 39.88 8.70 55.87
CA GLU A 95 39.06 8.37 57.03
C GLU A 95 38.97 9.56 57.98
N GLY A 96 37.76 10.07 58.20
CA GLY A 96 37.48 11.09 59.22
C GLY A 96 38.13 12.46 58.95
N MET A 97 38.22 12.88 57.69
CA MET A 97 38.82 14.16 57.32
C MET A 97 37.77 15.28 57.31
N ALA A 98 38.11 16.47 57.84
CA ALA A 98 37.21 17.63 57.79
C ALA A 98 36.92 18.06 56.34
N LEU A 99 35.69 18.47 56.04
CA LEU A 99 35.24 18.83 54.68
C LEU A 99 36.18 19.80 53.92
N PRO A 100 36.70 20.90 54.51
CA PRO A 100 37.64 21.77 53.81
C PRO A 100 38.98 21.10 53.51
N ALA A 101 39.47 20.26 54.43
CA ALA A 101 40.70 19.50 54.24
C ALA A 101 40.52 18.42 53.16
N PHE A 102 39.34 17.78 53.12
CA PHE A 102 38.97 16.81 52.09
C PHE A 102 38.93 17.43 50.69
N ILE A 103 38.36 18.64 50.54
CA ILE A 103 38.34 19.38 49.28
C ILE A 103 39.77 19.68 48.81
N ASN A 104 40.64 20.13 49.72
CA ASN A 104 42.03 20.43 49.39
C ASN A 104 42.84 19.18 49.00
N GLU A 105 42.64 18.07 49.72
CA GLU A 105 43.28 16.80 49.40
C GLU A 105 42.82 16.26 48.04
N ALA A 106 41.50 16.26 47.79
CA ALA A 106 40.93 15.69 46.58
C ALA A 106 41.22 16.51 45.32
N PHE A 107 41.03 17.84 45.36
CA PHE A 107 41.22 18.68 44.16
C PHE A 107 42.63 19.25 44.04
N GLY A 108 43.26 19.62 45.15
CA GLY A 108 44.61 20.21 45.16
C GLY A 108 45.71 19.17 45.02
N ASN A 109 45.74 18.18 45.92
CA ASN A 109 46.85 17.22 45.99
C ASN A 109 46.68 16.06 45.00
N LEU A 110 45.49 15.48 44.91
CA LEU A 110 45.26 14.29 44.08
C LEU A 110 44.96 14.60 42.61
N LEU A 111 44.19 15.66 42.34
CA LEU A 111 43.78 16.02 40.97
C LEU A 111 44.56 17.22 40.38
N GLY A 112 45.28 18.00 41.19
CA GLY A 112 46.10 19.13 40.73
C GLY A 112 45.32 20.28 40.09
N ILE A 113 44.03 20.43 40.40
CA ILE A 113 43.15 21.44 39.78
C ILE A 113 43.07 22.67 40.66
N SER A 114 43.09 23.85 40.05
CA SER A 114 42.86 25.09 40.79
C SER A 114 41.40 25.16 41.27
N PHE A 115 41.21 25.51 42.54
CA PHE A 115 39.87 25.63 43.13
C PHE A 115 39.77 26.81 44.10
N GLN A 116 38.56 27.36 44.22
CA GLN A 116 38.20 28.43 45.13
C GLN A 116 37.03 27.97 46.01
N MET A 117 37.20 28.06 47.34
CA MET A 117 36.16 27.75 48.31
C MET A 117 35.50 29.03 48.83
N ASP A 118 34.19 28.98 49.01
CA ASP A 118 33.42 29.99 49.73
C ASP A 118 33.70 29.94 51.25
N ASP A 119 33.68 31.09 51.91
CA ASP A 119 33.99 31.23 53.35
C ASP A 119 32.99 30.43 54.23
N ALA A 120 31.76 30.32 53.76
CA ALA A 120 30.72 29.49 54.37
C ALA A 120 31.14 28.02 54.50
N LEU A 121 31.93 27.48 53.57
CA LEU A 121 32.41 26.10 53.61
C LEU A 121 33.59 25.91 54.57
N LEU A 122 34.41 26.95 54.80
CA LEU A 122 35.56 26.90 55.70
C LEU A 122 35.16 26.68 57.17
N THR A 123 33.94 27.05 57.53
CA THR A 123 33.40 26.93 58.90
C THR A 123 32.74 25.57 59.19
N GLN A 124 32.53 24.73 58.16
CA GLN A 124 31.86 23.44 58.28
C GLN A 124 32.83 22.36 58.78
N ARG A 125 32.50 21.69 59.89
CA ARG A 125 33.34 20.68 60.54
C ARG A 125 32.92 19.24 60.26
N ASP A 126 32.15 19.02 59.19
CA ASP A 126 31.65 17.70 58.85
C ASP A 126 32.81 16.77 58.46
N LEU A 127 32.78 15.56 59.00
CA LEU A 127 33.79 14.54 58.75
C LEU A 127 33.39 13.72 57.52
N VAL A 128 34.27 13.68 56.53
CA VAL A 128 34.11 12.94 55.29
C VAL A 128 34.97 11.68 55.35
N THR A 129 34.38 10.55 54.97
CA THR A 129 35.08 9.28 54.78
C THR A 129 34.90 8.84 53.34
N LEU A 130 36.00 8.50 52.68
CA LEU A 130 36.00 8.02 51.31
C LEU A 130 37.07 6.93 51.14
N ARG A 131 36.63 5.74 50.75
CA ARG A 131 37.53 4.62 50.43
C ARG A 131 37.26 4.12 49.02
N THR A 132 38.26 4.17 48.15
CA THR A 132 38.20 3.58 46.80
C THR A 132 38.60 2.11 46.82
N ALA A 133 38.03 1.30 45.92
CA ALA A 133 38.28 -0.15 45.85
C ALA A 133 39.53 -0.52 45.01
N GLY A 134 40.31 0.47 44.57
CA GLY A 134 41.50 0.32 43.72
C GLY A 134 41.75 1.58 42.89
N LYS A 135 42.88 1.62 42.16
CA LYS A 135 43.30 2.77 41.33
C LYS A 135 42.23 3.17 40.31
N GLN A 136 41.71 4.39 40.42
CA GLN A 136 40.69 4.96 39.54
C GLN A 136 41.32 5.92 38.53
N ALA A 137 40.73 6.02 37.33
CA ALA A 137 41.10 7.10 36.41
C ALA A 137 40.75 8.46 37.04
N PRO A 138 41.51 9.54 36.77
CA PRO A 138 41.24 10.87 37.33
C PRO A 138 39.81 11.37 37.09
N ALA A 139 39.21 11.03 35.93
CA ALA A 139 37.83 11.39 35.60
C ALA A 139 36.78 10.68 36.47
N ASP A 140 37.00 9.40 36.78
CA ASP A 140 36.11 8.62 37.64
C ASP A 140 36.25 9.04 39.10
N PHE A 141 37.48 9.34 39.53
CA PHE A 141 37.74 9.89 40.86
C PHE A 141 37.08 11.26 41.06
N TYR A 142 37.19 12.16 40.08
CA TYR A 142 36.51 13.46 40.09
C TYR A 142 34.99 13.32 40.25
N ARG A 143 34.35 12.42 39.50
CA ARG A 143 32.90 12.16 39.60
C ARG A 143 32.51 11.69 40.99
N LEU A 144 33.32 10.82 41.57
CA LEU A 144 33.10 10.27 42.90
C LEU A 144 33.21 11.37 43.96
N VAL A 145 34.25 12.19 43.92
CA VAL A 145 34.46 13.32 44.84
C VAL A 145 33.29 14.33 44.74
N VAL A 146 32.87 14.69 43.53
CA VAL A 146 31.72 15.60 43.33
C VAL A 146 30.44 15.00 43.89
N GLN A 147 30.23 13.68 43.75
CA GLN A 147 29.07 13.00 44.32
C GLN A 147 29.08 13.03 45.85
N VAL A 148 30.23 12.76 46.48
CA VAL A 148 30.39 12.85 47.94
C VAL A 148 30.10 14.28 48.41
N LEU A 149 30.67 15.29 47.77
CA LEU A 149 30.47 16.70 48.14
C LEU A 149 29.02 17.16 48.03
N ARG A 150 28.26 16.64 47.05
CA ARG A 150 26.81 16.91 46.96
C ARG A 150 26.06 16.34 48.15
N THR A 151 26.43 15.17 48.68
CA THR A 151 25.82 14.60 49.88
C THR A 151 26.00 15.51 51.09
N TYR A 152 27.12 16.24 51.16
CA TYR A 152 27.40 17.23 52.22
C TYR A 152 26.90 18.66 51.91
N GLY A 153 26.06 18.83 50.87
CA GLY A 153 25.43 20.11 50.55
C GLY A 153 26.33 21.10 49.79
N VAL A 154 27.45 20.64 49.24
CA VAL A 154 28.39 21.46 48.47
C VAL A 154 28.14 21.28 46.97
N SER A 155 28.01 22.39 46.27
CA SER A 155 27.95 22.42 44.81
C SER A 155 29.32 22.77 44.24
N VAL A 156 29.74 22.01 43.22
CA VAL A 156 30.98 22.25 42.47
C VAL A 156 30.60 22.76 41.09
N ARG A 157 31.11 23.94 40.72
CA ARG A 157 30.90 24.56 39.41
C ARG A 157 32.25 24.85 38.76
N LEU A 158 32.39 24.50 37.49
CA LEU A 158 33.55 24.86 36.68
C LEU A 158 33.31 26.24 36.05
N GLU A 159 34.18 27.20 36.35
CA GLU A 159 34.15 28.56 35.81
C GLU A 159 35.50 28.82 35.11
N GLY A 160 35.54 28.60 33.79
CA GLY A 160 36.81 28.58 33.04
C GLY A 160 37.69 27.38 33.42
N ASP A 161 38.85 27.65 34.03
CA ASP A 161 39.84 26.66 34.51
C ASP A 161 39.87 26.54 36.05
N LEU A 162 38.97 27.27 36.73
CA LEU A 162 38.88 27.33 38.18
C LEU A 162 37.61 26.62 38.67
N LEU A 163 37.75 25.72 39.64
CA LEU A 163 36.61 25.08 40.30
C LEU A 163 36.11 25.97 41.44
N ARG A 164 34.87 26.45 41.36
CA ARG A 164 34.23 27.20 42.44
C ARG A 164 33.34 26.27 43.27
N LEU A 165 33.59 26.22 44.58
CA LEU A 165 32.81 25.45 45.54
C LEU A 165 31.99 26.39 46.41
N SER A 166 30.67 26.24 46.36
CA SER A 166 29.73 27.03 47.16
C SER A 166 28.68 26.13 47.81
N PRO A 167 28.18 26.50 49.01
CA PRO A 167 27.05 25.81 49.61
C PRO A 167 25.81 25.97 48.73
N ILE A 168 24.95 24.95 48.71
CA ILE A 168 23.68 25.01 47.97
C ILE A 168 22.74 25.97 48.72
N SER A 169 22.77 27.24 48.35
CA SER A 169 21.90 28.27 48.93
C SER A 169 20.46 28.11 48.45
N LYS A 170 19.50 28.04 49.39
CA LYS A 170 18.06 28.07 49.10
C LYS A 170 17.63 29.54 48.97
N GLY A 171 17.18 29.89 47.77
CA GLY A 171 16.79 31.21 47.23
C GLY A 171 16.33 32.35 48.13
N SER A 172 16.74 33.56 47.74
CA SER A 172 16.03 34.81 48.02
C SER A 172 15.37 35.33 46.74
N SER A 173 14.04 35.40 46.79
CA SER A 173 13.15 35.83 45.71
C SER A 173 12.54 37.17 46.08
N ASP A 174 13.04 38.28 45.54
CA ASP A 174 12.25 39.51 45.43
C ASP A 174 12.82 40.44 44.36
N GLU A 175 12.43 40.22 43.11
CA GLU A 175 12.42 41.27 42.08
C GLU A 175 11.63 40.78 40.86
N PRO A 176 10.94 41.67 40.12
CA PRO A 176 10.10 41.33 38.98
C PRO A 176 10.79 40.54 37.85
N PRO A 177 10.01 39.73 37.12
CA PRO A 177 10.53 38.85 36.06
C PRO A 177 10.91 39.61 34.79
N LEU A 178 12.03 39.20 34.18
CA LEU A 178 12.53 39.68 32.88
C LEU A 178 12.11 38.73 31.76
N VAL A 179 11.61 39.29 30.66
CA VAL A 179 11.20 38.55 29.45
C VAL A 179 12.43 38.40 28.53
N PHE A 180 12.79 37.16 28.17
CA PHE A 180 13.91 36.90 27.25
C PHE A 180 13.42 36.22 25.96
N SER A 181 13.94 36.67 24.81
CA SER A 181 13.79 36.02 23.51
C SER A 181 15.18 35.84 22.90
N GLY A 182 15.68 34.61 22.77
CA GLY A 182 17.00 34.38 22.17
C GLY A 182 17.57 32.96 22.34
N ARG A 183 18.49 32.59 21.42
CA ARG A 183 19.18 31.27 21.36
C ARG A 183 20.53 31.25 22.09
N THR A 184 20.96 32.35 22.70
CA THR A 184 22.22 32.49 23.44
C THR A 184 21.92 32.96 24.86
N LEU A 185 22.43 32.23 25.86
CA LEU A 185 22.33 32.61 27.27
C LEU A 185 23.41 33.66 27.58
N PRO A 186 23.07 34.86 28.10
CA PRO A 186 23.95 35.61 28.98
C PRO A 186 23.88 35.00 30.38
N GLU A 187 25.02 34.89 31.04
CA GLU A 187 25.20 34.26 32.34
C GLU A 187 24.58 35.14 33.45
N VAL A 188 23.29 34.92 33.73
CA VAL A 188 22.57 35.59 34.82
C VAL A 188 22.59 34.69 36.06
N PRO A 189 22.86 35.23 37.27
CA PRO A 189 22.87 34.45 38.51
C PRO A 189 21.57 33.67 38.73
N ASN A 190 21.70 32.46 39.32
CA ASN A 190 20.61 31.54 39.68
C ASN A 190 19.64 32.16 40.70
N SER A 191 18.81 33.11 40.26
CA SER A 191 17.73 33.67 41.05
C SER A 191 16.46 32.86 40.76
N HIS A 192 15.73 32.48 41.81
CA HIS A 192 14.51 31.66 41.78
C HIS A 192 13.31 32.33 41.05
N ARG A 193 13.58 33.31 40.18
CA ARG A 193 12.58 34.09 39.46
C ARG A 193 12.00 33.23 38.34
N PRO A 194 10.66 33.22 38.17
CA PRO A 194 10.07 32.61 37.01
C PRO A 194 10.56 33.35 35.76
N ILE A 195 11.24 32.63 34.87
CA ILE A 195 11.64 33.16 33.57
C ILE A 195 10.58 32.82 32.54
N PHE A 196 10.37 33.75 31.61
CA PHE A 196 9.54 33.55 30.43
C PHE A 196 10.47 33.25 29.24
N GLN A 197 10.27 32.10 28.59
CA GLN A 197 11.03 31.73 27.40
C GLN A 197 10.10 31.20 26.30
N LEU A 198 10.20 31.82 25.13
CA LEU A 198 9.55 31.33 23.91
C LEU A 198 10.52 30.42 23.15
N VAL A 199 10.06 29.21 22.82
CA VAL A 199 10.82 28.21 22.08
C VAL A 199 10.06 27.84 20.81
N GLU A 200 10.63 28.18 19.66
CA GLU A 200 10.09 27.80 18.34
C GLU A 200 10.44 26.34 18.02
N LEU A 201 9.47 25.59 17.52
CA LEU A 201 9.62 24.20 17.07
C LEU A 201 9.84 24.14 15.56
N LYS A 202 10.75 23.29 15.12
CA LYS A 202 11.12 23.12 13.71
C LYS A 202 10.40 21.98 13.02
N SER A 203 10.03 20.93 13.75
CA SER A 203 9.57 19.67 13.15
C SER A 203 8.41 19.03 13.89
N ALA A 204 8.43 19.00 15.23
CA ALA A 204 7.35 18.43 16.02
C ALA A 204 6.14 19.39 16.07
N ARG A 205 4.95 18.82 16.30
CA ARG A 205 3.72 19.62 16.50
C ARG A 205 3.65 20.10 17.95
N ILE A 206 3.12 21.30 18.15
CA ILE A 206 2.95 21.91 19.47
C ILE A 206 2.16 21.01 20.43
N ALA A 207 1.06 20.43 19.95
CA ALA A 207 0.21 19.56 20.77
C ALA A 207 0.96 18.33 21.31
N ASP A 208 1.83 17.72 20.49
CA ASP A 208 2.62 16.55 20.89
C ASP A 208 3.67 16.95 21.93
N VAL A 209 4.39 18.05 21.69
CA VAL A 209 5.40 18.58 22.63
C VAL A 209 4.78 18.99 23.97
N ASN A 210 3.64 19.67 23.95
CA ASN A 210 2.92 20.04 25.18
C ASN A 210 2.54 18.80 25.98
N GLN A 211 2.00 17.77 25.33
CA GLN A 211 1.66 16.52 25.99
C GLN A 211 2.89 15.84 26.62
N TRP A 212 4.02 15.78 25.90
CA TRP A 212 5.26 15.20 26.43
C TRP A 212 5.80 15.98 27.63
N LEU A 213 5.81 17.31 27.56
CA LEU A 213 6.29 18.16 28.65
C LEU A 213 5.39 18.08 29.89
N ARG A 214 4.07 17.99 29.72
CA ARG A 214 3.13 17.76 30.83
C ARG A 214 3.40 16.44 31.54
N VAL A 215 3.66 15.37 30.79
CA VAL A 215 4.00 14.05 31.35
C VAL A 215 5.35 14.08 32.05
N ALA A 216 6.36 14.74 31.48
CA ALA A 216 7.72 14.78 32.02
C ALA A 216 7.86 15.65 33.29
N PHE A 217 7.27 16.85 33.31
CA PHE A 217 7.47 17.84 34.38
C PHE A 217 6.30 17.95 35.37
N LYS A 218 5.22 17.19 35.15
CA LYS A 218 4.04 17.11 36.04
C LYS A 218 3.50 18.46 36.53
N LEU A 219 3.58 19.50 35.68
CA LEU A 219 3.09 20.88 35.88
C LEU A 219 3.58 21.61 37.16
N ASP A 220 4.48 21.02 37.95
CA ASP A 220 4.91 21.61 39.22
C ASP A 220 5.94 22.72 38.97
N GLY A 221 5.48 23.97 39.02
CA GLY A 221 6.33 25.16 38.84
C GLY A 221 6.76 25.46 37.40
N LEU A 222 6.16 24.78 36.40
CA LEU A 222 6.34 25.05 34.97
C LEU A 222 4.97 25.18 34.28
N GLN A 223 4.60 26.41 33.91
CA GLN A 223 3.45 26.69 33.07
C GLN A 223 3.86 26.66 31.60
N ILE A 224 3.02 26.03 30.79
CA ILE A 224 3.25 25.80 29.37
C ILE A 224 2.06 26.38 28.61
N GLN A 225 2.33 27.30 27.69
CA GLN A 225 1.32 27.91 26.83
C GLN A 225 1.69 27.72 25.36
N ASP A 226 0.70 27.38 24.56
CA ASP A 226 0.87 27.13 23.13
C ASP A 226 0.75 28.43 22.34
N ASP A 227 1.68 28.68 21.40
CA ASP A 227 1.56 29.73 20.38
C ASP A 227 1.46 29.09 18.98
N PRO A 228 0.23 28.78 18.52
CA PRO A 228 0.01 28.11 17.23
C PRO A 228 0.44 28.94 16.02
N ASN A 229 0.44 30.28 16.13
CA ASN A 229 0.80 31.15 15.00
C ASN A 229 2.29 31.08 14.67
N ARG A 230 3.13 30.76 15.67
CA ARG A 230 4.59 30.69 15.55
C ARG A 230 5.15 29.28 15.62
N ASN A 231 4.30 28.26 15.66
CA ASN A 231 4.70 26.89 15.98
C ASN A 231 5.63 26.83 17.22
N ALA A 232 5.29 27.58 18.27
CA ALA A 232 6.16 27.80 19.42
C ALA A 232 5.47 27.43 20.74
N VAL A 233 6.29 27.09 21.73
CA VAL A 233 5.85 26.82 23.10
C VAL A 233 6.45 27.88 24.00
N ILE A 234 5.58 28.51 24.79
CA ILE A 234 5.94 29.46 25.83
C ILE A 234 6.09 28.69 27.14
N LEU A 235 7.28 28.78 27.73
CA LEU A 235 7.62 28.17 29.01
C LEU A 235 7.78 29.25 30.07
N MET A 236 7.07 29.08 31.18
CA MET A 236 7.08 30.01 32.32
C MET A 236 7.35 29.24 33.59
N GLY A 237 8.49 29.47 34.25
CA GLY A 237 8.83 28.73 35.46
C GLY A 237 10.24 28.97 35.95
N LYS A 238 10.68 28.17 36.93
CA LYS A 238 12.04 28.26 37.50
C LYS A 238 13.10 28.07 36.40
N PRO A 239 14.24 28.78 36.44
CA PRO A 239 15.25 28.73 35.38
C PRO A 239 15.77 27.31 35.10
N ASP A 240 16.00 26.53 36.16
CA ASP A 240 16.47 25.14 36.02
C ASP A 240 15.46 24.25 35.29
N LEU A 241 14.17 24.40 35.59
CA LEU A 241 13.09 23.64 34.95
C LEU A 241 12.89 24.08 33.50
N VAL A 242 12.94 25.37 33.23
CA VAL A 242 12.83 25.90 31.87
C VAL A 242 14.03 25.45 31.03
N ALA A 243 15.25 25.49 31.56
CA ALA A 243 16.44 25.00 30.87
C ALA A 243 16.37 23.48 30.57
N GLN A 244 15.88 22.68 31.52
CA GLN A 244 15.64 21.25 31.32
C GLN A 244 14.55 21.00 30.26
N ALA A 245 13.45 21.76 30.29
CA ALA A 245 12.38 21.66 29.31
C ALA A 245 12.86 22.06 27.90
N VAL A 246 13.65 23.13 27.77
CA VAL A 246 14.28 23.52 26.49
C VAL A 246 15.21 22.42 25.98
N ALA A 247 16.02 21.83 26.84
CA ALA A 247 16.88 20.71 26.47
C ALA A 247 16.08 19.49 26.01
N ALA A 248 14.98 19.17 26.70
CA ALA A 248 14.05 18.12 26.29
C ALA A 248 13.40 18.41 24.93
N ILE A 249 12.92 19.63 24.70
CA ILE A 249 12.37 20.06 23.41
C ILE A 249 13.40 19.86 22.29
N ARG A 250 14.68 20.21 22.48
CA ARG A 250 15.71 20.02 21.46
C ARG A 250 15.91 18.56 21.03
N VAL A 251 15.68 17.62 21.94
CA VAL A 251 15.77 16.18 21.64
C VAL A 251 14.49 15.67 20.98
N LEU A 252 13.33 16.16 21.44
CA LEU A 252 12.00 15.74 21.00
C LEU A 252 11.53 16.40 19.70
N ASP A 253 12.02 17.59 19.37
CA ASP A 253 11.73 18.34 18.14
C ASP A 253 12.44 17.74 16.93
N ARG A 254 12.06 16.50 16.61
CA ARG A 254 12.52 15.75 15.44
C ARG A 254 11.31 15.38 14.58
N PRO A 255 11.48 15.26 13.26
CA PRO A 255 10.40 14.80 12.39
C PRO A 255 9.87 13.44 12.84
N PHE A 256 8.55 13.29 12.93
CA PHE A 256 7.88 12.04 13.32
C PHE A 256 8.28 10.84 12.43
N MET A 257 8.65 11.11 11.18
CA MET A 257 9.07 10.09 10.21
C MET A 257 10.55 9.72 10.31
N ARG A 258 11.31 10.29 11.27
CA ARG A 258 12.72 9.99 11.44
C ARG A 258 12.90 8.53 11.85
N GLY A 259 13.76 7.81 11.12
CA GLY A 259 13.99 6.38 11.34
C GLY A 259 12.98 5.47 10.64
N ARG A 260 11.90 6.02 10.06
CA ARG A 260 10.98 5.27 9.22
C ARG A 260 11.53 5.15 7.80
N VAL A 261 11.24 4.03 7.16
CA VAL A 261 11.53 3.77 5.75
C VAL A 261 10.25 3.93 4.93
N SER A 262 10.39 4.33 3.66
CA SER A 262 9.24 4.52 2.79
C SER A 262 9.48 4.07 1.36
N THR A 263 8.44 3.50 0.77
CA THR A 263 8.42 3.05 -0.62
C THR A 263 7.15 3.54 -1.31
N ARG A 264 7.24 3.74 -2.63
CA ARG A 264 6.08 3.91 -3.50
C ARG A 264 5.81 2.60 -4.21
N LEU A 265 4.54 2.22 -4.24
CA LEU A 265 4.01 1.08 -5.00
C LEU A 265 3.02 1.59 -6.04
N GLU A 266 3.13 1.10 -7.25
CA GLU A 266 2.22 1.38 -8.36
C GLU A 266 1.52 0.06 -8.72
N PRO A 267 0.29 -0.18 -8.23
CA PRO A 267 -0.44 -1.41 -8.55
C PRO A 267 -0.83 -1.50 -10.03
N ALA A 268 -0.83 -2.73 -10.53
CA ALA A 268 -1.15 -3.09 -11.90
C ALA A 268 -2.62 -3.45 -12.10
N PHE A 269 -3.24 -4.14 -11.14
CA PHE A 269 -4.58 -4.73 -11.29
C PHE A 269 -5.61 -4.13 -10.34
N VAL A 270 -5.20 -3.79 -9.12
CA VAL A 270 -6.10 -3.22 -8.10
C VAL A 270 -5.95 -1.70 -8.03
N GLY A 271 -7.05 -0.96 -7.85
CA GLY A 271 -6.97 0.49 -7.64
C GLY A 271 -6.24 0.85 -6.33
N ALA A 272 -5.47 1.94 -6.30
CA ALA A 272 -4.67 2.34 -5.14
C ALA A 272 -5.46 2.43 -3.82
N ASP A 273 -6.69 2.95 -3.84
CA ASP A 273 -7.55 3.04 -2.65
C ASP A 273 -7.98 1.67 -2.13
N GLU A 274 -8.25 0.74 -3.05
CA GLU A 274 -8.68 -0.62 -2.70
C GLU A 274 -7.50 -1.44 -2.19
N LEU A 275 -6.34 -1.34 -2.86
CA LEU A 275 -5.11 -1.98 -2.39
C LEU A 275 -4.76 -1.49 -0.98
N ALA A 276 -4.81 -0.18 -0.74
CA ALA A 276 -4.46 0.40 0.55
C ALA A 276 -5.39 -0.09 1.67
N LYS A 277 -6.70 -0.17 1.43
CA LYS A 277 -7.67 -0.70 2.39
C LYS A 277 -7.41 -2.18 2.69
N ARG A 278 -7.33 -3.01 1.65
CA ARG A 278 -7.08 -4.45 1.79
C ARG A 278 -5.75 -4.73 2.50
N LEU A 279 -4.71 -3.96 2.19
CA LEU A 279 -3.40 -4.08 2.84
C LEU A 279 -3.49 -3.75 4.34
N VAL A 280 -4.16 -2.65 4.71
CA VAL A 280 -4.36 -2.30 6.13
C VAL A 280 -5.19 -3.37 6.85
N ASP A 281 -6.24 -3.90 6.23
CA ASP A 281 -7.08 -4.95 6.82
C ASP A 281 -6.27 -6.23 7.08
N VAL A 282 -5.43 -6.66 6.14
CA VAL A 282 -4.55 -7.83 6.31
C VAL A 282 -3.51 -7.59 7.41
N LEU A 283 -2.83 -6.44 7.37
CA LEU A 283 -1.78 -6.12 8.34
C LEU A 283 -2.33 -5.98 9.77
N THR A 284 -3.52 -5.39 9.91
CA THR A 284 -4.20 -5.30 11.22
C THR A 284 -4.69 -6.66 11.72
N ALA A 285 -5.15 -7.54 10.82
CA ALA A 285 -5.49 -8.92 11.16
C ALA A 285 -4.28 -9.74 11.63
N GLU A 286 -3.08 -9.45 11.11
CA GLU A 286 -1.83 -10.03 11.60
C GLU A 286 -1.33 -9.43 12.93
N GLY A 287 -1.99 -8.37 13.41
CA GLY A 287 -1.65 -7.70 14.67
C GLY A 287 -0.64 -6.56 14.52
N TYR A 288 -0.28 -6.16 13.30
CA TYR A 288 0.54 -4.98 13.08
C TYR A 288 -0.28 -3.69 13.24
N GLY A 289 0.34 -2.66 13.81
CA GLY A 289 -0.23 -1.32 13.91
C GLY A 289 -0.22 -0.58 12.58
N ALA A 290 -0.96 -1.08 11.59
CA ALA A 290 -1.15 -0.43 10.29
C ALA A 290 -2.34 0.54 10.31
N MET A 291 -2.20 1.69 9.66
CA MET A 291 -3.30 2.64 9.48
C MET A 291 -3.34 3.19 8.06
N LEU A 292 -4.56 3.52 7.62
CA LEU A 292 -4.77 4.30 6.41
C LEU A 292 -4.64 5.78 6.74
N HIS A 293 -3.74 6.50 6.07
CA HIS A 293 -3.63 7.94 6.19
C HIS A 293 -4.69 8.61 5.32
N ASN A 294 -5.67 9.24 5.95
CA ASN A 294 -6.60 10.13 5.28
C ASN A 294 -6.11 11.58 5.39
N SER A 295 -6.50 12.41 4.43
CA SER A 295 -6.17 13.84 4.39
C SER A 295 -6.77 14.68 5.53
N GLN A 296 -7.48 14.05 6.47
CA GLN A 296 -8.31 14.72 7.48
C GLN A 296 -7.91 14.47 8.94
N GLY A 297 -6.85 13.73 9.27
CA GLY A 297 -6.62 13.42 10.69
C GLY A 297 -5.24 12.97 11.11
N VAL A 298 -4.74 13.69 12.12
CA VAL A 298 -3.77 13.32 13.17
C VAL A 298 -3.10 11.96 12.96
N LEU A 299 -1.80 11.99 12.63
CA LEU A 299 -0.94 10.81 12.63
C LEU A 299 -0.87 10.26 14.07
N GLN A 300 -1.64 9.22 14.33
CA GLN A 300 -1.55 8.41 15.54
C GLN A 300 -0.31 7.49 15.42
N GLY A 301 0.25 7.08 16.56
CA GLY A 301 1.43 6.23 16.62
C GLY A 301 1.17 4.83 16.03
N SER A 302 1.30 4.71 14.71
CA SER A 302 1.23 3.46 13.95
C SER A 302 2.62 3.02 13.53
N THR A 303 2.86 1.72 13.47
CA THR A 303 4.11 1.16 12.95
C THR A 303 4.17 1.23 11.43
N MET A 304 3.00 1.18 10.78
CA MET A 304 2.86 1.33 9.33
C MET A 304 1.77 2.32 8.96
N ILE A 305 2.09 3.21 8.04
CA ILE A 305 1.18 4.21 7.49
C ILE A 305 1.07 3.97 6.00
N VAL A 306 -0.14 3.72 5.53
CA VAL A 306 -0.45 3.51 4.12
C VAL A 306 -1.20 4.72 3.59
N LEU A 307 -0.68 5.36 2.54
CA LEU A 307 -1.24 6.55 1.93
C LEU A 307 -1.57 6.27 0.45
N PRO A 308 -2.85 6.11 0.09
CA PRO A 308 -3.26 6.00 -1.30
C PRO A 308 -3.29 7.37 -2.00
N ILE A 309 -2.83 7.39 -3.24
CA ILE A 309 -2.91 8.55 -4.16
C ILE A 309 -3.71 8.08 -5.38
N ALA A 310 -5.04 8.21 -5.28
CA ALA A 310 -5.97 7.76 -6.31
C ALA A 310 -5.66 8.35 -7.70
N GLY A 311 -5.34 9.64 -7.78
CA GLY A 311 -5.05 10.32 -9.05
C GLY A 311 -3.81 9.84 -9.78
N ALA A 312 -2.85 9.24 -9.06
CA ALA A 312 -1.63 8.67 -9.64
C ALA A 312 -1.63 7.13 -9.65
N ASN A 313 -2.75 6.51 -9.24
CA ASN A 313 -2.85 5.09 -8.93
C ASN A 313 -1.60 4.55 -8.21
N SER A 314 -1.17 5.22 -7.14
CA SER A 314 0.02 4.84 -6.38
C SER A 314 -0.28 4.79 -4.89
N VAL A 315 0.42 3.91 -4.18
CA VAL A 315 0.32 3.73 -2.72
C VAL A 315 1.69 3.99 -2.13
N LEU A 316 1.77 4.95 -1.21
CA LEU A 316 2.95 5.21 -0.41
C LEU A 316 2.84 4.47 0.91
N ILE A 317 3.84 3.67 1.23
CA ILE A 317 3.92 2.95 2.51
C ILE A 317 5.08 3.52 3.29
N PHE A 318 4.82 3.85 4.56
CA PHE A 318 5.83 4.25 5.53
C PHE A 318 5.84 3.25 6.67
N ALA A 319 6.95 2.56 6.88
CA ALA A 319 7.11 1.57 7.94
C ALA A 319 8.18 2.00 8.94
N ALA A 320 8.04 1.56 10.19
CA ALA A 320 9.02 1.81 11.24
C ALA A 320 10.38 1.14 10.99
N ASP A 321 10.40 0.02 10.26
CA ASP A 321 11.59 -0.76 9.95
C ASP A 321 11.54 -1.31 8.51
N GLN A 322 12.70 -1.65 7.96
CA GLN A 322 12.84 -2.26 6.63
C GLN A 322 12.16 -3.63 6.56
N THR A 323 12.26 -4.45 7.61
CA THR A 323 11.63 -5.78 7.62
C THR A 323 10.10 -5.71 7.50
N LEU A 324 9.47 -4.76 8.20
CA LEU A 324 8.04 -4.51 8.11
C LEU A 324 7.64 -3.96 6.73
N LEU A 325 8.49 -3.13 6.13
CA LEU A 325 8.27 -2.61 4.79
C LEU A 325 8.26 -3.74 3.76
N ASP A 326 9.24 -4.63 3.83
CA ASP A 326 9.37 -5.77 2.92
C ASP A 326 8.16 -6.71 3.04
N HIS A 327 7.72 -7.00 4.27
CA HIS A 327 6.50 -7.78 4.54
C HIS A 327 5.24 -7.12 3.94
N ALA A 328 5.10 -5.80 4.08
CA ALA A 328 3.98 -5.07 3.47
C ALA A 328 4.04 -5.08 1.94
N ILE A 329 5.24 -5.08 1.34
CA ILE A 329 5.43 -5.20 -0.11
C ILE A 329 5.02 -6.60 -0.59
N GLU A 330 5.40 -7.66 0.12
CA GLU A 330 4.99 -9.04 -0.20
C GLU A 330 3.47 -9.20 -0.17
N TRP A 331 2.82 -8.65 0.86
CA TRP A 331 1.36 -8.60 0.91
C TRP A 331 0.76 -7.77 -0.23
N ALA A 332 1.33 -6.62 -0.55
CA ALA A 332 0.86 -5.82 -1.68
C ALA A 332 0.96 -6.58 -3.02
N GLN A 333 2.03 -7.35 -3.24
CA GLN A 333 2.21 -8.19 -4.44
C GLN A 333 1.23 -9.36 -4.53
N THR A 334 0.86 -9.94 -3.38
CA THR A 334 -0.14 -11.02 -3.35
C THR A 334 -1.56 -10.51 -3.56
N ILE A 335 -1.86 -9.30 -3.07
CA ILE A 335 -3.15 -8.64 -3.25
C ILE A 335 -3.31 -8.09 -4.67
N ASP A 336 -2.24 -7.53 -5.26
CA ASP A 336 -2.21 -7.03 -6.64
C ASP A 336 -2.04 -8.15 -7.67
N ARG A 337 -2.94 -9.12 -7.61
CA ARG A 337 -3.08 -10.18 -8.60
C ARG A 337 -4.35 -9.98 -9.40
N PRO A 338 -4.34 -10.32 -10.71
CA PRO A 338 -5.56 -10.29 -11.50
C PRO A 338 -6.55 -11.26 -10.87
N ASN A 339 -7.62 -10.72 -10.27
CA ASN A 339 -8.70 -11.52 -9.76
C ASN A 339 -9.71 -11.72 -10.90
N PRO A 340 -9.80 -12.93 -11.48
CA PRO A 340 -10.72 -13.21 -12.58
C PRO A 340 -12.18 -12.99 -12.18
N ALA A 341 -12.49 -12.97 -10.88
CA ALA A 341 -13.83 -12.74 -10.35
C ALA A 341 -14.13 -11.28 -9.95
N SER A 342 -13.13 -10.41 -9.82
CA SER A 342 -13.28 -9.07 -9.21
C SER A 342 -12.85 -7.91 -10.10
N SER A 343 -12.25 -8.14 -11.28
CA SER A 343 -12.13 -7.08 -12.26
C SER A 343 -13.54 -6.73 -12.77
N GLY A 344 -13.99 -5.50 -12.58
CA GLY A 344 -15.33 -5.06 -13.02
C GLY A 344 -15.63 -5.43 -14.48
N GLN A 345 -16.93 -5.56 -14.80
CA GLN A 345 -17.47 -5.81 -16.14
C GLN A 345 -16.49 -6.44 -17.15
N SER A 346 -16.03 -7.65 -16.86
CA SER A 346 -15.25 -8.46 -17.79
C SER A 346 -16.09 -8.79 -19.02
N LEU A 347 -15.44 -8.79 -20.19
CA LEU A 347 -16.07 -9.11 -21.47
C LEU A 347 -15.83 -10.60 -21.80
N PHE A 348 -16.92 -11.36 -21.93
CA PHE A 348 -16.89 -12.78 -22.28
C PHE A 348 -17.43 -12.98 -23.67
N TYR A 349 -16.76 -13.83 -24.45
CA TYR A 349 -17.15 -14.15 -25.82
C TYR A 349 -17.55 -15.63 -25.91
N TYR A 350 -18.74 -15.90 -26.46
CA TYR A 350 -19.25 -17.25 -26.69
C TYR A 350 -19.74 -17.41 -28.13
N LEU A 351 -19.16 -18.38 -28.84
CA LEU A 351 -19.56 -18.73 -30.19
C LEU A 351 -20.71 -19.75 -30.15
N VAL A 352 -21.85 -19.39 -30.72
CA VAL A 352 -23.05 -20.26 -30.78
C VAL A 352 -22.93 -21.17 -32.00
N LYS A 353 -23.14 -22.48 -31.82
CA LYS A 353 -22.86 -23.50 -32.85
C LYS A 353 -24.10 -24.04 -33.58
N ASN A 354 -25.18 -24.28 -32.84
CA ASN A 354 -26.35 -25.00 -33.30
C ASN A 354 -27.58 -24.10 -33.45
N THR A 355 -27.68 -23.04 -32.64
CA THR A 355 -28.79 -22.07 -32.65
C THR A 355 -28.32 -20.66 -33.03
N ARG A 356 -29.27 -19.71 -33.17
CA ARG A 356 -28.94 -18.31 -33.47
C ARG A 356 -28.67 -17.54 -32.17
N ALA A 357 -27.60 -16.77 -32.15
CA ALA A 357 -27.24 -15.91 -31.02
C ALA A 357 -28.34 -14.89 -30.70
N GLU A 358 -29.04 -14.38 -31.72
CA GLU A 358 -30.17 -13.47 -31.54
C GLU A 358 -31.30 -14.10 -30.71
N ASP A 359 -31.70 -15.33 -31.03
CA ASP A 359 -32.77 -16.05 -30.33
C ASP A 359 -32.41 -16.32 -28.85
N ILE A 360 -31.15 -16.69 -28.58
CA ILE A 360 -30.66 -16.88 -27.21
C ILE A 360 -30.64 -15.55 -26.44
N ALA A 361 -30.20 -14.47 -27.08
CA ALA A 361 -30.14 -13.17 -26.41
C ALA A 361 -31.53 -12.62 -26.09
N GLN A 362 -32.51 -12.78 -27.00
CA GLN A 362 -33.88 -12.34 -26.76
C GLN A 362 -34.54 -13.13 -25.62
N THR A 363 -34.35 -14.44 -25.58
CA THR A 363 -34.90 -15.31 -24.53
C THR A 363 -34.29 -15.02 -23.16
N LEU A 364 -32.96 -14.91 -23.07
CA LEU A 364 -32.26 -14.56 -21.82
C LEU A 364 -32.61 -13.14 -21.33
N ASN A 365 -32.70 -12.17 -22.22
CA ASN A 365 -33.14 -10.81 -21.86
C ASN A 365 -34.62 -10.78 -21.44
N GLY A 366 -35.46 -11.65 -22.02
CA GLY A 366 -36.86 -11.82 -21.64
C GLY A 366 -37.02 -12.37 -20.22
N VAL A 367 -36.29 -13.43 -19.88
CA VAL A 367 -36.29 -14.04 -18.52
C VAL A 367 -35.79 -13.01 -17.49
N ARG A 368 -34.70 -12.31 -17.80
CA ARG A 368 -34.15 -11.25 -16.94
C ARG A 368 -35.13 -10.10 -16.69
N ARG A 369 -35.90 -9.69 -17.70
CA ARG A 369 -36.95 -8.67 -17.54
C ARG A 369 -38.12 -9.18 -16.71
N ALA A 370 -38.47 -10.47 -16.84
CA ALA A 370 -39.52 -11.09 -16.04
C ALA A 370 -39.14 -11.15 -14.55
N ASP A 371 -37.89 -11.51 -14.23
CA ASP A 371 -37.37 -11.51 -12.85
C ASP A 371 -37.38 -10.10 -12.24
N ALA A 372 -36.92 -9.08 -12.99
CA ALA A 372 -36.97 -7.69 -12.53
C ALA A 372 -38.41 -7.18 -12.29
N ALA A 373 -39.36 -7.57 -13.15
CA ALA A 373 -40.78 -7.23 -12.99
C ALA A 373 -41.43 -7.96 -11.81
N GLN A 374 -41.00 -9.19 -11.49
CA GLN A 374 -41.50 -9.95 -10.35
C GLN A 374 -40.92 -9.46 -9.01
N SER A 375 -39.65 -9.06 -8.98
CA SER A 375 -39.04 -8.38 -7.82
C SER A 375 -39.68 -7.02 -7.54
N ALA A 376 -40.06 -6.26 -8.56
CA ALA A 376 -40.79 -4.99 -8.40
C ALA A 376 -42.23 -5.18 -7.89
N ARG A 377 -42.90 -6.29 -8.22
CA ARG A 377 -44.24 -6.62 -7.70
C ARG A 377 -44.21 -7.14 -6.26
N ASN A 378 -43.19 -7.92 -5.90
CA ASN A 378 -43.02 -8.41 -4.52
C ASN A 378 -42.56 -7.31 -3.54
N ALA A 379 -41.99 -6.20 -4.04
CA ALA A 379 -41.70 -5.00 -3.26
C ALA A 379 -42.91 -4.06 -3.10
N ALA A 380 -44.03 -4.33 -3.79
CA ALA A 380 -45.26 -3.56 -3.71
C ALA A 380 -46.34 -4.33 -2.93
N THR A 381 -46.15 -4.49 -1.63
CA THR A 381 -47.27 -4.68 -0.70
C THR A 381 -48.08 -3.38 -0.64
N PRO A 382 -49.42 -3.40 -0.81
CA PRO A 382 -50.23 -2.19 -0.70
C PRO A 382 -50.47 -1.89 0.78
N LEU A 383 -49.70 -0.97 1.36
CA LEU A 383 -50.13 -0.26 2.57
C LEU A 383 -50.83 1.04 2.16
N ALA A 384 -52.06 1.19 2.61
CA ALA A 384 -52.94 2.30 2.29
C ALA A 384 -52.42 3.67 2.76
N ALA A 385 -52.62 4.66 1.90
CA ALA A 385 -52.84 6.10 2.15
C ALA A 385 -51.83 6.91 2.99
N ALA A 386 -51.07 7.80 2.33
CA ALA A 386 -51.14 9.26 2.56
C ALA A 386 -50.27 10.07 1.57
N THR A 387 -50.93 11.02 0.89
CA THR A 387 -50.48 12.34 0.41
C THR A 387 -49.23 12.51 -0.47
N ALA A 388 -49.47 13.22 -1.58
CA ALA A 388 -48.55 13.60 -2.65
C ALA A 388 -47.37 14.52 -2.23
N ALA A 389 -46.19 14.22 -2.79
CA ALA A 389 -45.23 15.18 -3.33
C ALA A 389 -44.24 14.42 -4.26
N PRO A 390 -43.99 14.85 -5.50
CA PRO A 390 -43.04 14.18 -6.39
C PRO A 390 -41.63 14.71 -6.11
N ALA A 391 -40.86 13.98 -5.30
CA ALA A 391 -39.42 14.15 -5.23
C ALA A 391 -38.77 13.02 -6.04
N ALA A 392 -37.96 13.42 -7.03
CA ALA A 392 -37.16 12.54 -7.86
C ALA A 392 -36.25 11.67 -7.00
N ALA A 393 -36.68 10.43 -6.75
CA ALA A 393 -35.87 9.41 -6.12
C ALA A 393 -35.27 8.53 -7.23
N SER A 394 -34.02 8.85 -7.58
CA SER A 394 -33.07 7.95 -8.20
C SER A 394 -33.13 6.58 -7.50
N ALA A 395 -33.66 5.60 -8.21
CA ALA A 395 -33.72 4.21 -7.79
C ALA A 395 -32.30 3.63 -7.74
N GLY A 396 -31.64 3.78 -6.59
CA GLY A 396 -30.57 2.89 -6.16
C GLY A 396 -31.17 1.54 -5.79
N SER A 397 -31.62 0.78 -6.79
CA SER A 397 -31.92 -0.63 -6.61
C SER A 397 -30.60 -1.38 -6.42
N ALA A 398 -30.38 -1.91 -5.22
CA ALA A 398 -29.48 -3.02 -4.99
C ALA A 398 -30.04 -4.27 -5.70
N GLY A 399 -30.00 -4.25 -7.02
CA GLY A 399 -30.21 -5.39 -7.89
C GLY A 399 -28.87 -5.73 -8.50
N VAL A 400 -28.50 -7.01 -8.43
CA VAL A 400 -27.49 -7.71 -9.26
C VAL A 400 -27.02 -6.82 -10.40
N THR A 401 -25.75 -6.40 -10.38
CA THR A 401 -25.08 -5.62 -11.43
C THR A 401 -25.27 -6.30 -12.77
N GLN A 402 -26.39 -6.00 -13.43
CA GLN A 402 -26.92 -6.83 -14.49
C GLN A 402 -26.04 -6.67 -15.72
N GLY A 403 -25.20 -7.67 -15.99
CA GLY A 403 -24.33 -7.64 -17.15
C GLY A 403 -25.13 -7.43 -18.45
N SER A 404 -24.55 -6.70 -19.40
CA SER A 404 -25.14 -6.47 -20.72
C SER A 404 -24.83 -7.65 -21.63
N LEU A 405 -25.83 -8.16 -22.36
CA LEU A 405 -25.64 -9.20 -23.38
C LEU A 405 -25.83 -8.57 -24.75
N ILE A 406 -24.77 -8.58 -25.55
CA ILE A 406 -24.71 -8.01 -26.90
C ILE A 406 -24.52 -9.16 -27.89
N VAL A 407 -25.22 -9.09 -29.02
CA VAL A 407 -25.14 -10.09 -30.09
C VAL A 407 -24.18 -9.58 -31.18
N ASP A 408 -23.20 -10.41 -31.55
CA ASP A 408 -22.40 -10.24 -32.77
C ASP A 408 -23.06 -11.08 -33.89
N GLU A 409 -23.99 -10.44 -34.61
CA GLU A 409 -24.77 -11.06 -35.70
C GLU A 409 -23.91 -11.68 -36.81
N PRO A 410 -22.90 -10.99 -37.40
CA PRO A 410 -22.12 -11.57 -38.49
C PRO A 410 -21.29 -12.79 -38.08
N ARG A 411 -20.97 -12.96 -36.78
CA ARG A 411 -20.21 -14.12 -36.28
C ARG A 411 -21.05 -15.14 -35.53
N ASN A 412 -22.37 -14.95 -35.43
CA ASN A 412 -23.28 -15.76 -34.60
C ASN A 412 -22.71 -15.97 -33.18
N ALA A 413 -22.30 -14.89 -32.53
CA ALA A 413 -21.66 -14.94 -31.23
C ALA A 413 -22.35 -14.03 -30.21
N LEU A 414 -22.17 -14.38 -28.94
CA LEU A 414 -22.68 -13.65 -27.79
C LEU A 414 -21.51 -13.02 -27.04
N ILE A 415 -21.63 -11.72 -26.80
CA ILE A 415 -20.69 -10.93 -26.01
C ILE A 415 -21.40 -10.55 -24.72
N PHE A 416 -20.91 -11.06 -23.59
CA PHE A 416 -21.43 -10.73 -22.27
C PHE A 416 -20.47 -9.77 -21.56
N GLN A 417 -20.96 -8.60 -21.15
CA GLN A 417 -20.22 -7.62 -20.37
C GLN A 417 -20.74 -7.64 -18.94
N GLY A 418 -20.00 -8.21 -18.00
CA GLY A 418 -20.49 -8.37 -16.62
C GLY A 418 -19.50 -9.02 -15.66
N ALA A 419 -19.96 -9.34 -14.46
CA ALA A 419 -19.14 -10.05 -13.48
C ALA A 419 -18.90 -11.51 -13.93
N ALA A 420 -17.69 -12.03 -13.70
CA ALA A 420 -17.35 -13.40 -14.08
C ALA A 420 -18.24 -14.46 -13.40
N ALA A 421 -18.63 -14.21 -12.15
CA ALA A 421 -19.53 -15.09 -11.43
C ALA A 421 -20.92 -15.21 -12.10
N GLU A 422 -21.41 -14.17 -12.76
CA GLU A 422 -22.67 -14.22 -13.52
C GLU A 422 -22.50 -15.02 -14.82
N TRP A 423 -21.37 -14.82 -15.50
CA TRP A 423 -21.03 -15.58 -16.69
C TRP A 423 -20.94 -17.09 -16.42
N GLU A 424 -20.24 -17.50 -15.36
CA GLU A 424 -20.13 -18.91 -14.96
C GLU A 424 -21.49 -19.55 -14.67
N ARG A 425 -22.45 -18.78 -14.11
CA ARG A 425 -23.81 -19.24 -13.87
C ARG A 425 -24.63 -19.39 -15.16
N MET A 426 -24.44 -18.50 -16.14
CA MET A 426 -25.17 -18.54 -17.42
C MET A 426 -24.60 -19.55 -18.41
N LEU A 427 -23.30 -19.81 -18.39
CA LEU A 427 -22.61 -20.71 -19.32
C LEU A 427 -23.24 -22.11 -19.45
N PRO A 428 -23.66 -22.81 -18.37
CA PRO A 428 -24.37 -24.09 -18.52
C PRO A 428 -25.74 -23.95 -19.19
N LEU A 429 -26.47 -22.87 -18.94
CA LEU A 429 -27.76 -22.59 -19.58
C LEU A 429 -27.57 -22.29 -21.07
N LEU A 430 -26.57 -21.48 -21.43
CA LEU A 430 -26.21 -21.24 -22.84
C LEU A 430 -25.90 -22.55 -23.57
N LYS A 431 -25.11 -23.44 -22.95
CA LYS A 431 -24.79 -24.76 -23.53
C LYS A 431 -26.01 -25.65 -23.72
N GLN A 432 -27.02 -25.54 -22.85
CA GLN A 432 -28.28 -26.28 -23.01
C GLN A 432 -29.16 -25.68 -24.10
N MET A 433 -29.13 -24.36 -24.30
CA MET A 433 -29.88 -23.71 -25.38
C MET A 433 -29.22 -23.90 -26.76
N ASP A 434 -27.91 -24.08 -26.79
CA ASP A 434 -27.12 -24.32 -28.00
C ASP A 434 -27.05 -25.81 -28.37
N LEU A 435 -28.21 -26.49 -28.37
CA LEU A 435 -28.35 -27.88 -28.80
C LEU A 435 -28.89 -27.96 -30.24
N PRO A 436 -28.50 -28.97 -31.03
CA PRO A 436 -29.06 -29.16 -32.37
C PRO A 436 -30.56 -29.48 -32.30
N ALA A 437 -31.34 -28.87 -33.20
CA ALA A 437 -32.77 -29.12 -33.30
C ALA A 437 -33.05 -30.57 -33.71
N ARG A 438 -34.06 -31.19 -33.08
CA ARG A 438 -34.50 -32.55 -33.46
C ARG A 438 -35.27 -32.48 -34.77
N GLN A 439 -34.87 -33.30 -35.74
CA GLN A 439 -35.57 -33.42 -37.02
C GLN A 439 -36.65 -34.52 -36.92
N VAL A 440 -37.80 -34.28 -37.55
CA VAL A 440 -38.91 -35.25 -37.63
C VAL A 440 -39.28 -35.41 -39.10
N VAL A 441 -39.36 -36.66 -39.57
CA VAL A 441 -39.84 -36.99 -40.91
C VAL A 441 -41.35 -37.21 -40.84
N ILE A 442 -42.11 -36.47 -41.65
CA ILE A 442 -43.56 -36.62 -41.77
C ILE A 442 -43.85 -37.19 -43.15
N GLU A 443 -44.41 -38.40 -43.19
CA GLU A 443 -44.83 -39.06 -44.43
C GLU A 443 -46.35 -39.00 -44.54
N VAL A 444 -46.85 -38.44 -45.66
CA VAL A 444 -48.28 -38.33 -45.94
C VAL A 444 -48.57 -39.01 -47.28
N THR A 445 -49.33 -40.10 -47.24
CA THR A 445 -49.79 -40.81 -48.43
C THR A 445 -51.20 -40.37 -48.79
N ILE A 446 -51.36 -39.70 -49.92
CA ILE A 446 -52.66 -39.28 -50.45
C ILE A 446 -53.02 -40.21 -51.61
N ALA A 447 -54.13 -40.95 -51.48
CA ALA A 447 -54.68 -41.77 -52.55
C ALA A 447 -56.01 -41.15 -53.02
N GLU A 448 -56.09 -40.81 -54.31
CA GLU A 448 -57.30 -40.33 -54.99
C GLU A 448 -57.74 -41.38 -56.01
N VAL A 449 -59.03 -41.70 -56.03
CA VAL A 449 -59.63 -42.61 -57.02
C VAL A 449 -60.69 -41.83 -57.78
N THR A 450 -60.43 -41.55 -59.06
CA THR A 450 -61.40 -41.00 -59.99
C THR A 450 -61.78 -42.07 -61.02
N LEU A 451 -63.02 -42.53 -60.97
CA LEU A 451 -63.59 -43.48 -61.93
C LEU A 451 -64.37 -42.70 -63.00
N THR A 452 -64.00 -42.87 -64.27
CA THR A 452 -64.71 -42.25 -65.41
C THR A 452 -65.32 -43.35 -66.26
N ASP A 453 -66.57 -43.71 -65.97
CA ASP A 453 -67.32 -44.66 -66.80
C ASP A 453 -67.88 -43.94 -68.03
N GLY A 454 -67.33 -44.24 -69.21
CA GLY A 454 -67.84 -43.84 -70.50
C GLY A 454 -68.21 -45.08 -71.32
N MET A 455 -69.51 -45.37 -71.44
CA MET A 455 -70.01 -46.45 -72.28
C MET A 455 -70.95 -45.86 -73.35
N ASP A 456 -70.37 -45.50 -74.50
CA ASP A 456 -71.12 -45.10 -75.68
C ASP A 456 -71.45 -46.32 -76.53
N LEU A 457 -72.71 -46.77 -76.46
CA LEU A 457 -73.25 -47.83 -77.31
C LEU A 457 -74.41 -47.26 -78.12
N GLY A 458 -74.19 -47.05 -79.42
CA GLY A 458 -75.20 -46.57 -80.35
C GLY A 458 -75.18 -47.37 -81.65
N PHE A 459 -76.34 -47.84 -82.10
CA PHE A 459 -76.51 -48.44 -83.43
C PHE A 459 -77.13 -47.41 -84.37
N ALA A 460 -76.45 -47.11 -85.47
CA ALA A 460 -76.95 -46.22 -86.50
C ALA A 460 -77.71 -47.03 -87.57
N TRP A 461 -79.02 -46.79 -87.68
CA TRP A 461 -79.82 -47.28 -88.80
C TRP A 461 -80.15 -46.10 -89.70
N GLN A 462 -79.65 -46.12 -90.93
CA GLN A 462 -79.96 -45.12 -91.93
C GLN A 462 -80.74 -45.77 -93.08
N ARG A 463 -82.01 -45.38 -93.21
CA ARG A 463 -82.87 -45.70 -94.35
C ARG A 463 -83.11 -44.42 -95.14
N ILE A 464 -82.59 -44.32 -96.35
CA ILE A 464 -83.01 -43.31 -97.32
C ILE A 464 -83.23 -44.05 -98.65
N GLY A 465 -84.51 -44.18 -99.03
CA GLY A 465 -84.98 -45.19 -99.99
C GLY A 465 -84.66 -44.94 -101.46
N GLY A 466 -84.85 -46.00 -102.26
CA GLY A 466 -84.97 -45.86 -103.71
C GLY A 466 -84.60 -47.07 -104.58
N ASN A 467 -85.19 -48.25 -104.32
CA ASN A 467 -85.44 -49.34 -105.29
C ASN A 467 -84.28 -50.27 -105.77
N SER A 468 -84.53 -51.59 -105.68
CA SER A 468 -83.77 -52.76 -106.19
C SER A 468 -82.43 -53.08 -105.48
N SER A 469 -82.09 -54.30 -105.05
CA SER A 469 -82.60 -55.66 -105.29
C SER A 469 -82.30 -56.58 -104.09
N VAL A 470 -83.15 -57.59 -103.89
CA VAL A 470 -83.13 -58.62 -102.83
C VAL A 470 -82.30 -59.84 -103.26
N SER A 471 -81.50 -60.43 -102.35
CA SER A 471 -81.44 -61.91 -102.18
C SER A 471 -80.68 -62.34 -100.92
N SER A 472 -81.42 -63.06 -100.06
CA SER A 472 -81.08 -64.04 -99.01
C SER A 472 -79.95 -63.76 -98.03
#